data_AF-A0A2A5PKJ8-F1
#
_entry.id   AF-A0A2A5PKJ8-F1
#
_cell.length_a   1.000
_cell.length_b   1.000
_cell.length_c   1.000
_cell.angle_alpha   90.00
_cell.angle_beta   90.00
_cell.angle_gamma   90.00
#
_symmetry.space_group_name_H-M   'P 1'
#
loop_
_entity.id
_entity.type
_entity.pdbx_description
1 polymer ?
#
loop_
_entity_poly.entity_id
_entity_poly.type
_entity_poly.pdbx_seq_one_letter_code
_entity_poly.pdbx_strand_id
1 'polypeptide(L)'
;MKKTLLCLTLAGLLSACGGSDNDSGSSAPPPSSSLKTGILTDGPVAGVKYLRASSSGESIEGITNDKGEFEYAEGDTVRFFIGDVQLGEAIEAKARITPLDLAESENARTNLMVLLQSLDADGDHSNGIEISAETQAAFNTVNLTFEQNSTDFTTEVLSKTPLTEAQLVTPQKAAENFQTTFYKDIAGTWEIGRTNASAVLLHILADGRYVLGEADVEDETGKPGIEIGQLNWNALTSALNPVISIDTNGDYGLSHPDNDDHYRLSYNGTDLVLTDVGSNSTYILTKVKQSSGLVGTWKFSETQLFAFFDNNYYFFLDGEGGEDCGWAGIEYGKLSITANTLTPTEVFYDTNECGGFHDSFDDSKSIVNYTISGTSLTIGSEGEPSVTLQRSN
;
A
#
# COMPACT_ATOMS: atom_id res chain seq x y z
N MET A 1 -38.88 8.88 0.98
CA MET A 1 -39.27 10.30 0.81
C MET A 1 -38.02 11.06 0.38
N LYS A 2 -38.02 11.62 -0.83
CA LYS A 2 -36.86 12.29 -1.45
C LYS A 2 -36.55 13.59 -0.69
N LYS A 3 -35.30 13.75 -0.20
CA LYS A 3 -34.82 15.02 0.36
C LYS A 3 -33.91 15.69 -0.66
N THR A 4 -34.48 16.69 -1.34
CA THR A 4 -33.81 17.60 -2.27
C THR A 4 -32.96 18.59 -1.47
N LEU A 5 -31.64 18.65 -1.74
CA LEU A 5 -30.76 19.66 -1.15
C LEU A 5 -30.65 20.87 -2.08
N LEU A 6 -30.84 22.03 -1.48
CA LEU A 6 -31.03 23.34 -2.08
C LEU A 6 -29.67 23.97 -2.45
N CYS A 7 -29.46 24.28 -3.73
CA CYS A 7 -28.36 25.12 -4.20
C CYS A 7 -28.50 26.55 -3.64
N LEU A 8 -27.50 27.02 -2.88
CA LEU A 8 -27.35 28.43 -2.55
C LEU A 8 -26.26 29.04 -3.44
N THR A 9 -26.68 29.89 -4.37
CA THR A 9 -25.85 30.76 -5.19
C THR A 9 -25.38 31.95 -4.34
N LEU A 10 -24.06 32.19 -4.29
CA LEU A 10 -23.50 33.40 -3.68
C LEU A 10 -22.86 34.25 -4.77
N ALA A 11 -23.57 35.31 -5.17
CA ALA A 11 -23.11 36.31 -6.11
C ALA A 11 -22.56 37.54 -5.37
N GLY A 12 -21.35 37.96 -5.78
CA GLY A 12 -20.95 39.36 -5.99
C GLY A 12 -20.95 40.34 -4.81
N LEU A 13 -19.74 40.65 -4.32
CA LEU A 13 -19.42 41.99 -3.84
C LEU A 13 -18.18 42.50 -4.59
N LEU A 14 -18.44 43.32 -5.61
CA LEU A 14 -17.47 44.24 -6.18
C LEU A 14 -17.19 45.33 -5.14
N SER A 15 -15.94 45.45 -4.70
CA SER A 15 -15.41 46.71 -4.16
C SER A 15 -14.22 47.12 -5.00
N ALA A 16 -14.47 48.10 -5.86
CA ALA A 16 -13.45 48.90 -6.51
C ALA A 16 -12.97 49.95 -5.50
N CYS A 17 -11.67 49.97 -5.21
CA CYS A 17 -11.01 51.14 -4.68
C CYS A 17 -9.69 51.32 -5.44
N GLY A 18 -9.63 52.40 -6.22
CA GLY A 18 -8.43 52.82 -6.92
C GLY A 18 -7.44 53.52 -5.98
N GLY A 19 -6.17 53.39 -6.30
CA GLY A 19 -5.05 54.14 -5.71
C GLY A 19 -3.79 53.84 -6.51
N SER A 20 -3.10 54.89 -6.96
CA SER A 20 -2.06 54.91 -7.99
C SER A 20 -0.66 55.15 -7.38
N ASP A 21 0.34 54.58 -8.07
CA ASP A 21 1.78 54.88 -8.18
C ASP A 21 2.71 54.87 -6.94
N ASN A 22 3.62 53.88 -6.85
CA ASN A 22 5.03 54.04 -7.27
C ASN A 22 5.88 52.76 -7.08
N ASP A 23 6.83 52.65 -7.99
CA ASP A 23 7.76 51.56 -8.33
C ASP A 23 8.60 50.99 -7.18
N SER A 24 8.68 49.65 -7.10
CA SER A 24 9.84 48.84 -6.68
C SER A 24 9.48 47.36 -6.85
N GLY A 25 9.74 46.84 -8.05
CA GLY A 25 9.61 45.43 -8.36
C GLY A 25 10.45 44.56 -7.43
N SER A 26 9.79 43.95 -6.44
CA SER A 26 10.27 42.75 -5.80
C SER A 26 9.34 41.63 -6.27
N SER A 27 9.68 41.06 -7.43
CA SER A 27 9.12 39.79 -7.84
C SER A 27 9.29 38.81 -6.68
N ALA A 28 8.18 38.33 -6.13
CA ALA A 28 8.22 37.14 -5.29
C ALA A 28 9.01 36.09 -6.09
N PRO A 29 9.96 35.37 -5.48
CA PRO A 29 10.63 34.28 -6.18
C PRO A 29 9.52 33.37 -6.73
N PRO A 30 9.60 32.92 -7.99
CA PRO A 30 8.68 31.87 -8.45
C PRO A 30 8.72 30.73 -7.41
N PRO A 31 7.57 30.08 -7.11
CA PRO A 31 7.56 29.00 -6.15
C PRO A 31 8.65 28.01 -6.57
N SER A 32 9.67 27.87 -5.72
CA SER A 32 10.70 26.87 -5.90
C SER A 32 9.99 25.53 -5.83
N SER A 33 9.82 24.86 -6.98
CA SER A 33 9.29 23.51 -6.99
C SER A 33 10.30 22.63 -6.24
N SER A 34 9.94 22.21 -5.04
CA SER A 34 10.78 21.29 -4.28
C SER A 34 10.81 19.96 -5.02
N LEU A 35 12.01 19.49 -5.35
CA LEU A 35 12.18 18.15 -5.91
C LEU A 35 11.65 17.10 -4.93
N LYS A 36 10.89 16.16 -5.48
CA LYS A 36 10.38 14.94 -4.86
C LYS A 36 11.14 13.75 -5.45
N THR A 37 11.07 12.61 -4.77
CA THR A 37 11.65 11.35 -5.21
C THR A 37 10.54 10.39 -5.59
N GLY A 38 10.60 9.84 -6.79
CA GLY A 38 9.73 8.76 -7.25
C GLY A 38 10.53 7.47 -7.40
N ILE A 39 9.86 6.33 -7.44
CA ILE A 39 10.49 5.01 -7.61
C ILE A 39 9.88 4.34 -8.84
N LEU A 40 10.72 3.90 -9.78
CA LEU A 40 10.35 2.94 -10.82
C LEU A 40 10.49 1.53 -10.25
N THR A 41 9.40 0.76 -10.23
CA THR A 41 9.38 -0.57 -9.61
C THR A 41 8.58 -1.63 -10.38
N ASP A 42 9.28 -2.71 -10.72
CA ASP A 42 8.82 -4.08 -10.88
C ASP A 42 9.69 -4.93 -9.94
N GLY A 43 9.75 -4.51 -8.66
CA GLY A 43 11.00 -4.55 -7.90
C GLY A 43 11.80 -3.27 -8.21
N PRO A 44 12.50 -2.64 -7.24
CA PRO A 44 13.28 -1.44 -7.53
C PRO A 44 14.15 -1.60 -8.78
N VAL A 45 13.92 -0.78 -9.82
CA VAL A 45 14.60 -0.94 -11.12
C VAL A 45 15.74 0.07 -11.25
N ALA A 46 16.97 -0.38 -11.06
CA ALA A 46 18.17 0.43 -11.15
C ALA A 46 18.73 0.50 -12.58
N GLY A 47 19.42 1.59 -12.93
CA GLY A 47 20.12 1.70 -14.22
C GLY A 47 19.23 2.06 -15.41
N VAL A 48 17.98 2.48 -15.19
CA VAL A 48 17.06 2.90 -16.26
C VAL A 48 17.22 4.39 -16.50
N LYS A 49 17.47 4.79 -17.75
CA LYS A 49 17.50 6.19 -18.14
C LYS A 49 16.09 6.77 -18.03
N TYR A 50 15.94 7.96 -17.46
CA TYR A 50 14.68 8.70 -17.49
C TYR A 50 14.88 10.10 -18.08
N LEU A 51 13.85 10.55 -18.80
CA LEU A 51 13.73 11.91 -19.29
C LEU A 51 12.56 12.57 -18.54
N ARG A 52 12.88 13.57 -17.72
CA ARG A 52 11.91 14.38 -17.01
C ARG A 52 11.67 15.67 -17.78
N ALA A 53 10.41 15.96 -18.10
CA ALA A 53 10.02 17.25 -18.68
C ALA A 53 9.21 18.06 -17.66
N SER A 54 9.71 19.23 -17.32
CA SER A 54 9.04 20.13 -16.39
C SER A 54 7.88 20.87 -17.04
N SER A 55 6.96 21.36 -16.22
CA SER A 55 5.85 22.22 -16.67
C SER A 55 6.32 23.52 -17.36
N SER A 56 7.57 23.95 -17.14
CA SER A 56 8.18 25.10 -17.81
C SER A 56 8.91 24.75 -19.12
N GLY A 57 8.90 23.48 -19.54
CA GLY A 57 9.53 22.99 -20.77
C GLY A 57 11.02 22.64 -20.65
N GLU A 58 11.56 22.58 -19.43
CA GLU A 58 12.93 22.10 -19.20
C GLU A 58 12.94 20.57 -19.26
N SER A 59 13.93 20.00 -19.95
CA SER A 59 14.08 18.55 -20.09
C SER A 59 15.38 18.11 -19.43
N ILE A 60 15.28 17.24 -18.42
CA ILE A 60 16.39 16.79 -17.59
C ILE A 60 16.50 15.27 -17.71
N GLU A 61 17.69 14.80 -18.05
CA GLU A 61 18.00 13.37 -18.11
C GLU A 61 18.63 12.90 -16.80
N GLY A 62 18.31 11.67 -16.41
CA GLY A 62 18.95 10.98 -15.29
C GLY A 62 18.91 9.47 -15.46
N ILE A 63 19.42 8.76 -14.47
CA ILE A 63 19.38 7.30 -14.38
C ILE A 63 18.82 6.95 -13.00
N THR A 64 17.93 5.96 -12.92
CA THR A 64 17.45 5.45 -11.62
C THR A 64 18.60 4.86 -10.81
N ASN A 65 18.62 5.15 -9.51
CA ASN A 65 19.66 4.62 -8.62
C ASN A 65 19.37 3.17 -8.19
N ASP A 66 20.21 2.62 -7.30
CA ASP A 66 20.11 1.25 -6.77
C ASP A 66 18.77 0.94 -6.06
N LYS A 67 17.97 1.96 -5.73
CA LYS A 67 16.63 1.84 -5.15
C LYS A 67 15.52 2.13 -6.16
N GLY A 68 15.84 2.22 -7.45
CA GLY A 68 14.92 2.61 -8.51
C GLY A 68 14.49 4.07 -8.45
N GLU A 69 15.15 4.91 -7.64
CA GLU A 69 14.71 6.28 -7.38
C GLU A 69 15.06 7.21 -8.55
N PHE A 70 14.13 8.11 -8.90
CA PHE A 70 14.32 9.23 -9.82
C PHE A 70 13.80 10.53 -9.18
N GLU A 71 14.34 11.67 -9.59
CA GLU A 71 13.92 12.98 -9.07
C GLU A 71 12.86 13.61 -9.96
N TYR A 72 11.83 14.22 -9.36
CA TYR A 72 10.82 14.97 -10.11
C TYR A 72 10.22 16.13 -9.33
N ALA A 73 9.65 17.13 -10.01
CA ALA A 73 8.79 18.13 -9.38
C ALA A 73 7.32 17.83 -9.67
N GLU A 74 6.43 18.36 -8.83
CA GLU A 74 4.98 18.22 -9.04
C GLU A 74 4.55 18.82 -10.38
N GLY A 75 3.76 18.05 -11.15
CA GLY A 75 3.35 18.40 -12.50
C GLY A 75 4.37 18.10 -13.60
N ASP A 76 5.55 17.55 -13.26
CA ASP A 76 6.48 17.04 -14.25
C ASP A 76 5.92 15.78 -14.93
N THR A 77 6.37 15.52 -16.15
CA THR A 77 6.20 14.22 -16.80
C THR A 77 7.53 13.48 -16.86
N VAL A 78 7.47 12.16 -16.88
CA VAL A 78 8.64 11.29 -16.97
C VAL A 78 8.43 10.21 -18.03
N ARG A 79 9.52 9.84 -18.69
CA ARG A 79 9.60 8.74 -19.65
C ARG A 79 10.86 7.94 -19.41
N PHE A 80 10.76 6.62 -19.48
CA PHE A 80 11.85 5.70 -19.14
C PHE A 80 12.39 4.94 -20.35
N PHE A 81 13.68 4.63 -20.32
CA PHE A 81 14.42 4.01 -21.42
C PHE A 81 15.49 3.04 -20.94
N ILE A 82 15.68 1.96 -21.71
CA ILE A 82 16.88 1.10 -21.65
C ILE A 82 17.57 1.20 -23.00
N GLY A 83 18.77 1.80 -23.04
CA GLY A 83 19.37 2.23 -24.31
C GLY A 83 18.42 3.19 -25.05
N ASP A 84 18.05 2.83 -26.28
CA ASP A 84 17.05 3.57 -27.07
C ASP A 84 15.63 2.98 -26.99
N VAL A 85 15.43 1.88 -26.27
CA VAL A 85 14.11 1.26 -26.09
C VAL A 85 13.32 2.05 -25.05
N GLN A 86 12.25 2.70 -25.50
CA GLN A 86 11.28 3.39 -24.65
C GLN A 86 10.37 2.36 -23.95
N LEU A 87 10.27 2.43 -22.62
CA LEU A 87 9.52 1.45 -21.82
C LEU A 87 8.00 1.74 -21.75
N GLY A 88 7.59 2.95 -22.13
CA GLY A 88 6.21 3.41 -22.10
C GLY A 88 6.13 4.86 -22.56
N GLU A 89 4.92 5.39 -22.76
CA GLU A 89 4.74 6.80 -23.08
C GLU A 89 5.15 7.73 -21.93
N ALA A 90 5.25 9.03 -22.19
CA ALA A 90 5.45 9.98 -21.10
C ALA A 90 4.19 10.04 -20.22
N ILE A 91 4.36 9.86 -18.92
CA ILE A 91 3.29 9.92 -17.92
C ILE A 91 3.59 10.98 -16.86
N GLU A 92 2.59 11.37 -16.08
CA GLU A 92 2.80 12.23 -14.92
C GLU A 92 3.75 11.56 -13.93
N ALA A 93 4.78 12.29 -13.49
CA ALA A 93 5.73 11.80 -12.51
C ALA A 93 5.07 11.73 -11.14
N LYS A 94 5.20 10.58 -10.47
CA LYS A 94 4.59 10.30 -9.16
C LYS A 94 5.52 9.45 -8.30
N ALA A 95 5.16 9.32 -7.02
CA ALA A 95 6.00 8.68 -6.02
C ALA A 95 6.32 7.22 -6.35
N ARG A 96 5.42 6.52 -7.05
CA ARG A 96 5.58 5.13 -7.47
C ARG A 96 5.07 4.92 -8.88
N ILE A 97 5.94 4.41 -9.75
CA ILE A 97 5.63 4.07 -11.14
C ILE A 97 5.95 2.60 -11.37
N THR A 98 5.03 1.89 -12.01
CA THR A 98 5.11 0.45 -12.29
C THR A 98 4.83 0.13 -13.75
N PRO A 99 5.04 -1.13 -14.20
CA PRO A 99 4.59 -1.55 -15.52
C PRO A 99 3.10 -1.31 -15.79
N LEU A 100 2.24 -1.35 -14.76
CA LEU A 100 0.80 -1.04 -14.89
C LEU A 100 0.55 0.42 -15.29
N ASP A 101 1.46 1.34 -14.93
CA ASP A 101 1.38 2.76 -15.26
C ASP A 101 1.97 3.10 -16.62
N LEU A 102 2.94 2.29 -17.08
CA LEU A 102 3.67 2.52 -18.33
C LEU A 102 2.98 1.89 -19.54
N ALA A 103 2.06 0.94 -19.32
CA ALA A 103 1.39 0.18 -20.34
C ALA A 103 -0.11 0.00 -20.05
N GLU A 104 -0.93 0.22 -21.08
CA GLU A 104 -2.40 0.12 -20.98
C GLU A 104 -2.92 -1.31 -21.22
N SER A 105 -2.32 -2.04 -22.18
CA SER A 105 -2.76 -3.40 -22.52
C SER A 105 -2.06 -4.46 -21.68
N GLU A 106 -2.73 -5.59 -21.44
CA GLU A 106 -2.14 -6.74 -20.75
C GLU A 106 -0.92 -7.32 -21.50
N ASN A 107 -0.94 -7.29 -22.83
CA ASN A 107 0.19 -7.69 -23.65
C ASN A 107 1.42 -6.81 -23.38
N ALA A 108 1.23 -5.48 -23.42
CA ALA A 108 2.32 -4.54 -23.18
C ALA A 108 2.85 -4.62 -21.75
N ARG A 109 1.98 -4.75 -20.75
CA ARG A 109 2.38 -4.97 -19.34
C ARG A 109 3.20 -6.25 -19.18
N THR A 110 2.72 -7.35 -19.75
CA THR A 110 3.40 -8.65 -19.70
C THR A 110 4.78 -8.56 -20.36
N ASN A 111 4.86 -8.01 -21.56
CA ASN A 111 6.10 -7.91 -22.31
C ASN A 111 7.10 -6.95 -21.66
N LEU A 112 6.62 -5.88 -21.01
CA LEU A 112 7.45 -4.97 -20.23
C LEU A 112 8.05 -5.67 -19.00
N MET A 113 7.26 -6.37 -18.20
CA MET A 113 7.75 -7.15 -17.05
C MET A 113 8.75 -8.23 -17.49
N VAL A 114 8.42 -8.99 -18.54
CA VAL A 114 9.33 -9.99 -19.12
C VAL A 114 10.66 -9.36 -19.50
N LEU A 115 10.64 -8.24 -20.22
CA LEU A 115 11.88 -7.57 -20.62
C LEU A 115 12.70 -7.11 -19.42
N LEU A 116 12.10 -6.38 -18.48
CA LEU A 116 12.79 -5.84 -17.31
C LEU A 116 13.47 -6.95 -16.50
N GLN A 117 12.73 -8.00 -16.19
CA GLN A 117 13.24 -9.09 -15.36
C GLN A 117 14.24 -9.99 -16.09
N SER A 118 14.16 -10.10 -17.42
CA SER A 118 15.17 -10.84 -18.21
C SER A 118 16.49 -10.07 -18.35
N LEU A 119 16.49 -8.77 -18.09
CA LEU A 119 17.66 -7.91 -18.15
C LEU A 119 18.37 -7.74 -16.81
N ASP A 120 17.82 -8.31 -15.75
CA ASP A 120 18.39 -8.29 -14.42
C ASP A 120 19.78 -8.97 -14.40
N ALA A 121 20.77 -8.27 -13.85
CA ALA A 121 22.18 -8.62 -14.01
C ALA A 121 22.56 -9.94 -13.34
N ASP A 122 21.92 -10.28 -12.23
CA ASP A 122 22.12 -11.54 -11.49
C ASP A 122 20.98 -12.55 -11.68
N GLY A 123 19.86 -12.13 -12.27
CA GLY A 123 18.66 -12.93 -12.49
C GLY A 123 17.87 -13.24 -11.20
N ASP A 124 18.15 -12.54 -10.10
CA ASP A 124 17.45 -12.66 -8.82
C ASP A 124 16.56 -11.44 -8.53
N HIS A 125 15.36 -11.48 -9.12
CA HIS A 125 14.30 -10.48 -8.91
C HIS A 125 13.99 -10.16 -7.43
N SER A 126 14.27 -11.08 -6.50
CA SER A 126 13.92 -10.90 -5.09
C SER A 126 14.66 -9.74 -4.42
N ASN A 127 15.77 -9.29 -5.02
CA ASN A 127 16.63 -8.22 -4.53
C ASN A 127 16.52 -6.89 -5.32
N GLY A 128 15.69 -6.84 -6.37
CA GLY A 128 15.56 -5.69 -7.28
C GLY A 128 15.76 -6.12 -8.73
N ILE A 129 15.91 -5.14 -9.62
CA ILE A 129 16.32 -5.35 -11.01
C ILE A 129 17.49 -4.41 -11.30
N GLU A 130 18.65 -4.95 -11.64
CA GLU A 130 19.82 -4.15 -12.03
C GLU A 130 20.03 -4.16 -13.55
N ILE A 131 19.84 -3.00 -14.20
CA ILE A 131 20.16 -2.84 -15.62
C ILE A 131 21.60 -2.33 -15.79
N SER A 132 22.51 -3.25 -16.08
CA SER A 132 23.95 -2.93 -16.27
C SER A 132 24.21 -1.90 -17.37
N ALA A 133 25.34 -1.19 -17.29
CA ALA A 133 25.76 -0.25 -18.33
C ALA A 133 26.01 -0.95 -19.68
N GLU A 134 26.49 -2.20 -19.65
CA GLU A 134 26.66 -3.07 -20.80
C GLU A 134 25.30 -3.38 -21.46
N THR A 135 24.27 -3.69 -20.66
CA THR A 135 22.90 -3.89 -21.13
C THR A 135 22.35 -2.62 -21.77
N GLN A 136 22.50 -1.47 -21.12
CA GLN A 136 22.06 -0.18 -21.68
C GLN A 136 22.72 0.06 -23.05
N ALA A 137 24.02 -0.18 -23.16
CA ALA A 137 24.76 -0.01 -24.41
C ALA A 137 24.31 -0.97 -25.52
N ALA A 138 23.99 -2.22 -25.16
CA ALA A 138 23.51 -3.24 -26.10
C ALA A 138 22.10 -2.95 -26.64
N PHE A 139 21.31 -2.14 -25.92
CA PHE A 139 19.97 -1.73 -26.31
C PHE A 139 19.93 -0.40 -27.08
N ASN A 140 21.08 0.18 -27.40
CA ASN A 140 21.14 1.30 -28.34
C ASN A 140 20.70 0.86 -29.73
N THR A 141 19.95 1.70 -30.43
CA THR A 141 19.36 1.46 -31.76
C THR A 141 18.39 0.27 -31.85
N VAL A 142 18.01 -0.32 -30.72
CA VAL A 142 16.99 -1.37 -30.64
C VAL A 142 15.61 -0.71 -30.58
N ASN A 143 14.64 -1.30 -31.29
CA ASN A 143 13.23 -0.94 -31.18
C ASN A 143 12.41 -2.22 -31.00
N LEU A 144 11.50 -2.22 -30.02
CA LEU A 144 10.66 -3.35 -29.62
C LEU A 144 9.19 -2.94 -29.62
N THR A 145 8.31 -3.88 -29.94
CA THR A 145 6.86 -3.66 -29.98
C THR A 145 6.17 -4.36 -28.82
N PHE A 146 5.84 -3.62 -27.76
CA PHE A 146 5.26 -4.23 -26.54
C PHE A 146 3.81 -4.72 -26.71
N GLU A 147 3.03 -4.16 -27.64
CA GLU A 147 1.60 -4.47 -27.80
C GLU A 147 1.30 -5.86 -28.41
N GLN A 148 2.30 -6.52 -28.99
CA GLN A 148 2.12 -7.84 -29.62
C GLN A 148 1.99 -8.96 -28.58
N ASN A 149 1.58 -10.16 -29.01
CA ASN A 149 1.54 -11.30 -28.11
C ASN A 149 2.95 -11.71 -27.63
N SER A 150 3.02 -12.39 -26.49
CA SER A 150 4.30 -12.72 -25.83
C SER A 150 5.24 -13.60 -26.65
N THR A 151 4.72 -14.49 -27.49
CA THR A 151 5.52 -15.34 -28.38
C THR A 151 6.23 -14.51 -29.46
N ASP A 152 5.50 -13.60 -30.10
CA ASP A 152 6.06 -12.70 -31.12
C ASP A 152 7.06 -11.72 -30.48
N PHE A 153 6.74 -11.20 -29.29
CA PHE A 153 7.65 -10.33 -28.54
C PHE A 153 8.97 -11.03 -28.19
N THR A 154 8.89 -12.25 -27.68
CA THR A 154 10.07 -13.08 -27.38
C THR A 154 10.94 -13.28 -28.63
N THR A 155 10.31 -13.59 -29.76
CA THR A 155 11.01 -13.74 -31.05
C THR A 155 11.69 -12.44 -31.48
N GLU A 156 11.00 -11.31 -31.34
CA GLU A 156 11.56 -9.99 -31.65
C GLU A 156 12.78 -9.69 -30.78
N VAL A 157 12.69 -9.88 -29.45
CA VAL A 157 13.78 -9.64 -28.50
C VAL A 157 15.01 -10.47 -28.86
N LEU A 158 14.86 -11.79 -29.08
CA LEU A 158 15.97 -12.67 -29.44
C LEU A 158 16.58 -12.32 -30.81
N SER A 159 15.81 -11.72 -31.71
CA SER A 159 16.29 -11.32 -33.04
C SER A 159 17.06 -9.99 -33.06
N LYS A 160 16.82 -9.11 -32.07
CA LYS A 160 17.32 -7.72 -32.06
C LYS A 160 18.29 -7.42 -30.93
N THR A 161 18.46 -8.32 -29.97
CA THR A 161 19.25 -8.11 -28.75
C THR A 161 20.25 -9.25 -28.56
N PRO A 162 21.28 -9.11 -27.70
CA PRO A 162 22.19 -10.20 -27.39
C PRO A 162 21.61 -11.23 -26.40
N LEU A 163 20.35 -11.07 -25.97
CA LEU A 163 19.72 -12.01 -25.05
C LEU A 163 19.58 -13.41 -25.67
N THR A 164 19.71 -14.41 -24.82
CA THR A 164 19.49 -15.81 -25.16
C THR A 164 18.18 -16.31 -24.57
N GLU A 165 17.63 -17.38 -25.14
CA GLU A 165 16.38 -18.00 -24.64
C GLU A 165 16.48 -18.40 -23.16
N ALA A 166 17.67 -18.79 -22.69
CA ALA A 166 17.90 -19.15 -21.29
C ALA A 166 17.85 -17.96 -20.32
N GLN A 167 18.02 -16.73 -20.81
CA GLN A 167 17.93 -15.51 -20.01
C GLN A 167 16.50 -14.94 -19.96
N LEU A 168 15.60 -15.42 -20.81
CA LEU A 168 14.24 -14.89 -20.86
C LEU A 168 13.39 -15.44 -19.71
N VAL A 169 12.85 -14.52 -18.92
CA VAL A 169 11.81 -14.79 -17.93
C VAL A 169 10.50 -15.07 -18.65
N THR A 170 9.78 -16.11 -18.23
CA THR A 170 8.48 -16.43 -18.83
C THR A 170 7.42 -15.42 -18.39
N PRO A 171 6.36 -15.16 -19.20
CA PRO A 171 5.24 -14.31 -18.80
C PRO A 171 4.64 -14.64 -17.43
N GLN A 172 4.46 -15.93 -17.14
CA GLN A 172 3.94 -16.38 -15.86
C GLN A 172 4.89 -16.01 -14.72
N LYS A 173 6.18 -16.31 -14.87
CA LYS A 173 7.18 -16.02 -13.83
C LYS A 173 7.31 -14.51 -13.60
N ALA A 174 7.23 -13.72 -14.66
CA ALA A 174 7.28 -12.27 -14.57
C ALA A 174 6.11 -11.70 -13.73
N ALA A 175 4.89 -12.20 -13.96
CA ALA A 175 3.72 -11.83 -13.17
C ALA A 175 3.81 -12.28 -11.71
N GLU A 176 4.28 -13.50 -11.43
CA GLU A 176 4.48 -14.03 -10.06
C GLU A 176 5.52 -13.21 -9.27
N ASN A 177 6.61 -12.84 -9.95
CA ASN A 177 7.66 -11.99 -9.41
C ASN A 177 7.11 -10.60 -9.06
N PHE A 178 6.41 -9.94 -9.99
CA PHE A 178 5.81 -8.63 -9.74
C PHE A 178 4.78 -8.65 -8.60
N GLN A 179 3.93 -9.68 -8.55
CA GLN A 179 2.99 -9.88 -7.45
C GLN A 179 3.71 -10.03 -6.10
N THR A 180 4.81 -10.79 -6.06
CA THR A 180 5.61 -10.98 -4.85
C THR A 180 6.20 -9.65 -4.36
N THR A 181 6.73 -8.82 -5.26
CA THR A 181 7.19 -7.47 -4.89
C THR A 181 6.03 -6.62 -4.39
N PHE A 182 4.87 -6.64 -5.06
CA PHE A 182 3.71 -5.87 -4.61
C PHE A 182 3.32 -6.23 -3.18
N TYR A 183 3.27 -7.51 -2.82
CA TYR A 183 3.00 -7.94 -1.44
C TYR A 183 4.06 -7.48 -0.44
N LYS A 184 5.35 -7.52 -0.81
CA LYS A 184 6.42 -6.96 0.03
C LYS A 184 6.25 -5.45 0.25
N ASP A 185 5.89 -4.71 -0.80
CA ASP A 185 5.71 -3.26 -0.75
C ASP A 185 4.56 -2.86 0.18
N ILE A 186 3.47 -3.64 0.18
CA ILE A 186 2.27 -3.34 0.96
C ILE A 186 2.21 -4.07 2.31
N ALA A 187 3.21 -4.88 2.63
CA ALA A 187 3.26 -5.58 3.91
C ALA A 187 3.24 -4.59 5.10
N GLY A 188 2.51 -4.98 6.14
CA GLY A 188 2.30 -4.18 7.34
C GLY A 188 0.82 -3.98 7.64
N THR A 189 0.55 -3.06 8.57
CA THR A 189 -0.81 -2.81 9.09
C THR A 189 -1.35 -1.50 8.57
N TRP A 190 -2.59 -1.53 8.11
CA TRP A 190 -3.31 -0.43 7.49
C TRP A 190 -4.62 -0.18 8.23
N GLU A 191 -5.04 1.08 8.33
CA GLU A 191 -6.26 1.48 9.00
C GLU A 191 -7.14 2.37 8.12
N ILE A 192 -8.46 2.28 8.34
CA ILE A 192 -9.46 3.19 7.78
C ILE A 192 -10.64 3.35 8.75
N GLY A 193 -11.32 4.50 8.70
CA GLY A 193 -12.63 4.69 9.34
C GLY A 193 -12.61 4.86 10.87
N ARG A 194 -11.43 4.96 11.50
CA ARG A 194 -11.30 4.92 12.97
C ARG A 194 -12.02 6.06 13.71
N THR A 195 -13.07 5.70 14.45
CA THR A 195 -13.91 6.56 15.31
C THR A 195 -14.38 5.77 16.54
N ASN A 196 -15.19 6.34 17.43
CA ASN A 196 -15.81 5.58 18.52
C ASN A 196 -16.79 4.48 18.04
N ALA A 197 -17.30 4.59 16.81
CA ALA A 197 -18.37 3.73 16.30
C ALA A 197 -17.89 2.78 15.21
N SER A 198 -16.73 3.03 14.60
CA SER A 198 -16.23 2.21 13.50
C SER A 198 -14.71 2.22 13.47
N ALA A 199 -14.08 1.10 13.07
CA ALA A 199 -12.67 1.01 12.73
C ALA A 199 -12.41 -0.27 11.93
N VAL A 200 -11.58 -0.16 10.89
CA VAL A 200 -11.08 -1.32 10.14
C VAL A 200 -9.55 -1.35 10.25
N LEU A 201 -9.01 -2.53 10.54
CA LEU A 201 -7.59 -2.81 10.58
C LEU A 201 -7.28 -3.96 9.62
N LEU A 202 -6.39 -3.73 8.65
CA LEU A 202 -5.93 -4.75 7.70
C LEU A 202 -4.42 -4.98 7.90
N HIS A 203 -4.04 -6.18 8.30
CA HIS A 203 -2.63 -6.59 8.36
C HIS A 203 -2.29 -7.52 7.20
N ILE A 204 -1.30 -7.15 6.40
CA ILE A 204 -0.86 -7.89 5.21
C ILE A 204 0.55 -8.42 5.45
N LEU A 205 0.75 -9.71 5.20
CA LEU A 205 2.05 -10.37 5.22
C LEU A 205 2.74 -10.25 3.86
N ALA A 206 4.07 -10.38 3.84
CA ALA A 206 4.87 -10.23 2.63
C ALA A 206 4.63 -11.31 1.56
N ASP A 207 3.88 -12.37 1.87
CA ASP A 207 3.44 -13.41 0.95
C ASP A 207 1.99 -13.21 0.45
N GLY A 208 1.33 -12.12 0.85
CA GLY A 208 -0.04 -11.78 0.45
C GLY A 208 -1.14 -12.44 1.27
N ARG A 209 -0.80 -13.20 2.32
CA ARG A 209 -1.77 -13.54 3.37
C ARG A 209 -2.17 -12.28 4.13
N TYR A 210 -3.40 -12.23 4.62
CA TYR A 210 -3.89 -11.11 5.40
C TYR A 210 -4.77 -11.56 6.56
N VAL A 211 -4.87 -10.68 7.57
CA VAL A 211 -5.95 -10.67 8.56
C VAL A 211 -6.58 -9.28 8.58
N LEU A 212 -7.89 -9.23 8.49
CA LEU A 212 -8.70 -8.02 8.56
C LEU A 212 -9.56 -8.11 9.82
N GLY A 213 -9.67 -7.02 10.56
CA GLY A 213 -10.64 -6.86 11.64
C GLY A 213 -11.52 -5.65 11.37
N GLU A 214 -12.81 -5.82 11.56
CA GLU A 214 -13.81 -4.77 11.37
C GLU A 214 -14.64 -4.61 12.64
N ALA A 215 -14.58 -3.42 13.24
CA ALA A 215 -15.45 -2.97 14.31
C ALA A 215 -16.47 -2.01 13.70
N ASP A 216 -17.73 -2.41 13.59
CA ASP A 216 -18.84 -1.53 13.22
C ASP A 216 -20.16 -2.08 13.79
N VAL A 217 -21.23 -1.30 13.76
CA VAL A 217 -22.54 -1.75 14.26
C VAL A 217 -23.10 -2.87 13.38
N GLU A 218 -23.43 -4.02 13.99
CA GLU A 218 -24.06 -5.15 13.29
C GLU A 218 -25.35 -4.75 12.54
N ASP A 219 -25.50 -5.30 11.33
CA ASP A 219 -26.67 -5.14 10.49
C ASP A 219 -27.17 -6.49 9.91
N GLU A 220 -27.98 -6.44 8.84
CA GLU A 220 -28.57 -7.65 8.24
C GLU A 220 -27.54 -8.53 7.51
N THR A 221 -26.40 -7.97 7.12
CA THR A 221 -25.41 -8.57 6.23
C THR A 221 -24.07 -8.84 6.92
N GLY A 222 -23.72 -8.07 7.96
CA GLY A 222 -22.46 -8.25 8.65
C GLY A 222 -22.46 -7.79 10.10
N LYS A 223 -21.37 -8.09 10.80
CA LYS A 223 -21.17 -7.84 12.22
C LYS A 223 -19.69 -7.64 12.54
N PRO A 224 -19.34 -7.09 13.72
CA PRO A 224 -17.96 -7.05 14.19
C PRO A 224 -17.28 -8.41 14.13
N GLY A 225 -16.03 -8.45 13.65
CA GLY A 225 -15.32 -9.72 13.51
C GLY A 225 -14.05 -9.59 12.70
N ILE A 226 -13.62 -10.72 12.17
CA ILE A 226 -12.39 -10.87 11.41
C ILE A 226 -12.61 -11.61 10.09
N GLU A 227 -11.68 -11.38 9.17
CA GLU A 227 -11.45 -12.21 8.00
C GLU A 227 -9.96 -12.57 7.91
N ILE A 228 -9.65 -13.80 7.53
CA ILE A 228 -8.29 -14.25 7.26
C ILE A 228 -8.27 -14.93 5.90
N GLY A 229 -7.32 -14.55 5.05
CA GLY A 229 -7.23 -15.13 3.72
C GLY A 229 -5.96 -14.81 2.97
N GLN A 230 -5.99 -15.08 1.67
CA GLN A 230 -4.97 -14.73 0.69
C GLN A 230 -5.55 -13.70 -0.27
N LEU A 231 -4.82 -12.62 -0.56
CA LEU A 231 -5.32 -11.53 -1.42
C LEU A 231 -5.54 -11.93 -2.90
N ASN A 232 -4.70 -12.81 -3.45
CA ASN A 232 -4.65 -13.19 -4.88
C ASN A 232 -4.79 -11.99 -5.84
N TRP A 233 -3.87 -11.03 -5.70
CA TRP A 233 -3.82 -9.82 -6.52
C TRP A 233 -3.29 -10.10 -7.93
N ASN A 234 -4.01 -9.66 -8.96
CA ASN A 234 -3.60 -9.87 -10.35
C ASN A 234 -2.57 -8.80 -10.79
N ALA A 235 -1.36 -9.26 -11.12
CA ALA A 235 -0.24 -8.44 -11.56
C ALA A 235 -0.49 -7.58 -12.81
N LEU A 236 -1.41 -8.00 -13.69
CA LEU A 236 -1.67 -7.33 -14.97
C LEU A 236 -2.87 -6.38 -14.92
N THR A 237 -3.80 -6.60 -13.99
CA THR A 237 -5.07 -5.87 -13.94
C THR A 237 -5.33 -5.13 -12.63
N SER A 238 -4.51 -5.37 -11.60
CA SER A 238 -4.71 -4.95 -10.21
C SER A 238 -5.97 -5.52 -9.53
N ALA A 239 -6.69 -6.42 -10.19
CA ALA A 239 -7.87 -7.07 -9.64
C ALA A 239 -7.50 -7.88 -8.39
N LEU A 240 -8.37 -7.85 -7.39
CA LEU A 240 -8.22 -8.54 -6.12
C LEU A 240 -9.27 -9.65 -6.05
N ASN A 241 -8.83 -10.89 -5.86
CA ASN A 241 -9.72 -12.07 -5.76
C ASN A 241 -9.44 -12.86 -4.47
N PRO A 242 -9.81 -12.32 -3.30
CA PRO A 242 -9.44 -12.92 -2.02
C PRO A 242 -9.94 -14.37 -1.89
N VAL A 243 -9.08 -15.26 -1.42
CA VAL A 243 -9.50 -16.59 -0.96
C VAL A 243 -9.56 -16.56 0.56
N ILE A 244 -10.78 -16.66 1.07
CA ILE A 244 -11.08 -16.46 2.49
C ILE A 244 -11.09 -17.82 3.18
N SER A 245 -10.35 -17.91 4.29
CA SER A 245 -10.17 -19.12 5.08
C SER A 245 -10.92 -19.08 6.40
N ILE A 246 -11.03 -17.89 6.99
CA ILE A 246 -11.84 -17.60 8.19
C ILE A 246 -12.63 -16.34 7.89
N ASP A 247 -13.92 -16.36 8.22
CA ASP A 247 -14.85 -15.24 8.12
C ASP A 247 -15.78 -15.32 9.33
N THR A 248 -15.74 -14.28 10.16
CA THR A 248 -16.64 -14.13 11.30
C THR A 248 -17.49 -12.86 11.22
N ASN A 249 -17.29 -12.00 10.22
CA ASN A 249 -17.94 -10.70 10.07
C ASN A 249 -19.03 -10.67 8.98
N GLY A 250 -19.23 -11.76 8.21
CA GLY A 250 -20.28 -11.85 7.20
C GLY A 250 -19.88 -11.13 5.92
N ASP A 251 -20.73 -10.25 5.39
CA ASP A 251 -20.46 -9.53 4.13
C ASP A 251 -19.56 -8.29 4.31
N TYR A 252 -19.04 -8.06 5.52
CA TYR A 252 -18.12 -6.96 5.83
C TYR A 252 -16.74 -7.20 5.18
N GLY A 253 -15.85 -6.20 5.18
CA GLY A 253 -14.51 -6.29 4.60
C GLY A 253 -14.41 -6.86 3.18
N LEU A 254 -13.63 -7.92 3.00
CA LEU A 254 -13.27 -8.52 1.70
C LEU A 254 -14.12 -9.75 1.34
N SER A 255 -15.02 -10.21 2.22
CA SER A 255 -15.93 -11.34 2.03
C SER A 255 -17.25 -11.00 1.33
N HIS A 256 -17.52 -9.71 1.06
CA HIS A 256 -18.76 -9.28 0.42
C HIS A 256 -19.09 -10.09 -0.86
N PRO A 257 -20.25 -10.79 -0.94
CA PRO A 257 -20.50 -11.89 -1.88
C PRO A 257 -20.83 -11.50 -3.35
N ASP A 258 -20.44 -10.32 -3.82
CA ASP A 258 -20.77 -9.87 -5.18
C ASP A 258 -19.62 -10.08 -6.19
N ASN A 259 -19.77 -11.13 -7.00
CA ASN A 259 -19.11 -11.53 -8.26
C ASN A 259 -17.64 -11.09 -8.54
N ASP A 260 -16.79 -12.06 -8.90
CA ASP A 260 -15.40 -11.94 -9.39
C ASP A 260 -14.97 -10.57 -9.96
N ASP A 261 -13.82 -10.06 -9.50
CA ASP A 261 -13.08 -8.89 -10.00
C ASP A 261 -13.62 -7.47 -9.70
N HIS A 262 -14.53 -7.28 -8.72
CA HIS A 262 -14.99 -5.92 -8.34
C HIS A 262 -13.90 -5.08 -7.68
N TYR A 263 -13.05 -5.68 -6.86
CA TYR A 263 -12.03 -4.91 -6.15
C TYR A 263 -10.75 -4.79 -6.97
N ARG A 264 -10.20 -3.58 -7.03
CA ARG A 264 -8.83 -3.33 -7.44
C ARG A 264 -8.03 -2.79 -6.27
N LEU A 265 -6.91 -3.43 -5.98
CA LEU A 265 -5.98 -2.96 -4.95
C LEU A 265 -4.77 -2.32 -5.62
N SER A 266 -4.48 -1.08 -5.25
CA SER A 266 -3.29 -0.37 -5.71
C SER A 266 -2.56 0.28 -4.53
N TYR A 267 -1.29 0.60 -4.74
CA TYR A 267 -0.44 1.26 -3.76
C TYR A 267 0.26 2.44 -4.42
N ASN A 268 0.01 3.65 -3.89
CA ASN A 268 0.54 4.89 -4.47
C ASN A 268 1.92 5.28 -3.92
N GLY A 269 2.50 4.46 -3.04
CA GLY A 269 3.74 4.74 -2.31
C GLY A 269 3.53 5.32 -0.90
N THR A 270 2.29 5.61 -0.51
CA THR A 270 1.92 6.09 0.82
C THR A 270 0.69 5.36 1.35
N ASP A 271 -0.35 5.27 0.54
CA ASP A 271 -1.64 4.70 0.91
C ASP A 271 -1.98 3.47 0.04
N LEU A 272 -2.66 2.53 0.67
CA LEU A 272 -3.39 1.49 -0.04
C LEU A 272 -4.72 2.05 -0.52
N VAL A 273 -5.02 1.80 -1.79
CA VAL A 273 -6.23 2.29 -2.44
C VAL A 273 -6.99 1.08 -2.97
N LEU A 274 -8.08 0.76 -2.27
CA LEU A 274 -9.05 -0.26 -2.67
C LEU A 274 -10.16 0.42 -3.45
N THR A 275 -10.36 0.02 -4.70
CA THR A 275 -11.45 0.53 -5.55
C THR A 275 -12.47 -0.56 -5.78
N ASP A 276 -13.72 -0.30 -5.42
CA ASP A 276 -14.86 -1.09 -5.85
C ASP A 276 -15.30 -0.58 -7.22
N VAL A 277 -15.05 -1.39 -8.25
CA VAL A 277 -15.34 -1.09 -9.66
C VAL A 277 -16.84 -1.05 -9.93
N GLY A 278 -17.65 -1.83 -9.22
CA GLY A 278 -19.10 -1.91 -9.46
C GLY A 278 -19.84 -0.71 -8.89
N SER A 279 -19.48 -0.28 -7.68
CA SER A 279 -20.04 0.93 -7.07
C SER A 279 -19.29 2.22 -7.47
N ASN A 280 -18.11 2.09 -8.10
CA ASN A 280 -17.19 3.20 -8.39
C ASN A 280 -16.81 3.97 -7.12
N SER A 281 -16.61 3.24 -6.02
CA SER A 281 -16.20 3.76 -4.72
C SER A 281 -14.72 3.48 -4.48
N THR A 282 -14.05 4.37 -3.74
CA THR A 282 -12.64 4.22 -3.38
C THR A 282 -12.47 4.35 -1.88
N TYR A 283 -11.74 3.40 -1.30
CA TYR A 283 -11.37 3.34 0.09
C TYR A 283 -9.86 3.53 0.20
N ILE A 284 -9.44 4.52 1.00
CA ILE A 284 -8.02 4.85 1.20
C ILE A 284 -7.64 4.36 2.59
N LEU A 285 -6.80 3.34 2.64
CA LEU A 285 -6.26 2.81 3.88
C LEU A 285 -4.87 3.40 4.10
N THR A 286 -4.66 3.94 5.29
CA THR A 286 -3.40 4.58 5.68
C THR A 286 -2.58 3.63 6.53
N LYS A 287 -1.25 3.63 6.37
CA LYS A 287 -0.39 2.74 7.17
C LYS A 287 -0.42 3.17 8.63
N VAL A 288 -0.59 2.21 9.55
CA VAL A 288 -0.58 2.47 10.99
C VAL A 288 0.76 3.10 11.37
N LYS A 289 0.69 4.28 11.99
CA LYS A 289 1.85 5.05 12.40
C LYS A 289 2.74 4.28 13.35
N GLN A 290 4.05 4.31 13.10
CA GLN A 290 5.06 3.72 13.98
C GLN A 290 5.81 4.82 14.74
N SER A 291 6.09 4.60 16.03
CA SER A 291 6.90 5.48 16.86
C SER A 291 7.98 4.70 17.60
N SER A 292 8.92 5.39 18.25
CA SER A 292 9.87 4.75 19.18
C SER A 292 9.22 4.30 20.49
N GLY A 293 8.01 4.78 20.79
CA GLY A 293 7.21 4.42 21.96
C GLY A 293 6.14 3.38 21.64
N LEU A 294 5.04 3.40 22.40
CA LEU A 294 3.95 2.41 22.28
C LEU A 294 3.21 2.49 20.94
N VAL A 295 3.05 3.68 20.36
CA VAL A 295 2.32 3.87 19.10
C VAL A 295 2.97 3.04 17.99
N GLY A 296 2.14 2.22 17.34
CA GLY A 296 2.56 1.22 16.36
C GLY A 296 1.81 -0.09 16.49
N THR A 297 2.15 -1.03 15.60
CA THR A 297 1.64 -2.40 15.61
C THR A 297 2.63 -3.33 16.30
N TRP A 298 2.12 -4.18 17.19
CA TRP A 298 2.88 -5.17 17.96
C TRP A 298 2.21 -6.53 17.82
N LYS A 299 2.93 -7.49 17.27
CA LYS A 299 2.43 -8.81 16.95
C LYS A 299 2.91 -9.86 17.95
N PHE A 300 2.01 -10.74 18.32
CA PHE A 300 2.34 -11.98 19.03
C PHE A 300 2.66 -13.08 18.01
N SER A 301 1.84 -13.18 16.96
CA SER A 301 2.02 -14.08 15.82
C SER A 301 1.79 -13.34 14.50
N GLU A 302 1.64 -14.06 13.38
CA GLU A 302 1.34 -13.43 12.09
C GLU A 302 -0.09 -12.88 11.99
N THR A 303 -1.02 -13.42 12.77
CA THR A 303 -2.45 -13.06 12.73
C THR A 303 -3.00 -12.55 14.06
N GLN A 304 -2.21 -12.55 15.13
CA GLN A 304 -2.58 -12.00 16.44
C GLN A 304 -1.69 -10.80 16.80
N LEU A 305 -2.29 -9.61 16.92
CA LEU A 305 -1.56 -8.35 17.12
C LEU A 305 -2.38 -7.24 17.80
N PHE A 306 -1.69 -6.30 18.43
CA PHE A 306 -2.25 -5.02 18.87
C PHE A 306 -1.76 -3.88 17.96
N ALA A 307 -2.66 -2.96 17.63
CA ALA A 307 -2.33 -1.63 17.14
C ALA A 307 -2.64 -0.60 18.24
N PHE A 308 -1.64 0.19 18.65
CA PHE A 308 -1.81 1.33 19.55
C PHE A 308 -1.66 2.63 18.78
N PHE A 309 -2.59 3.56 19.00
CA PHE A 309 -2.65 4.81 18.24
C PHE A 309 -2.30 6.03 19.11
N ASP A 310 -1.92 7.15 18.47
CA ASP A 310 -1.45 8.36 19.16
C ASP A 310 -2.55 9.23 19.79
N ASN A 311 -3.80 8.78 19.70
CA ASN A 311 -5.01 9.41 20.22
C ASN A 311 -5.77 8.48 21.20
N ASN A 312 -5.04 7.60 21.90
CA ASN A 312 -5.51 6.70 22.95
C ASN A 312 -6.37 5.51 22.52
N TYR A 313 -6.69 5.36 21.22
CA TYR A 313 -7.33 4.14 20.76
C TYR A 313 -6.35 2.96 20.76
N TYR A 314 -6.90 1.77 20.83
CA TYR A 314 -6.21 0.53 20.50
C TYR A 314 -7.14 -0.38 19.70
N PHE A 315 -6.55 -1.30 18.96
CA PHE A 315 -7.25 -2.37 18.26
C PHE A 315 -6.46 -3.66 18.47
N PHE A 316 -7.07 -4.64 19.12
CA PHE A 316 -6.57 -6.00 19.19
C PHE A 316 -7.23 -6.80 18.07
N LEU A 317 -6.40 -7.42 17.24
CA LEU A 317 -6.80 -8.29 16.16
C LEU A 317 -6.32 -9.68 16.51
N ASP A 318 -7.25 -10.56 16.87
CA ASP A 318 -6.96 -11.91 17.32
C ASP A 318 -7.38 -12.94 16.28
N GLY A 319 -6.45 -13.29 15.38
CA GLY A 319 -6.71 -14.27 14.34
C GLY A 319 -6.52 -15.72 14.74
N GLU A 320 -6.12 -16.02 15.98
CA GLU A 320 -5.87 -17.40 16.44
C GLU A 320 -6.91 -17.84 17.48
N GLY A 321 -7.18 -16.97 18.45
CA GLY A 321 -7.94 -17.29 19.64
C GLY A 321 -7.23 -18.27 20.60
N GLY A 322 -7.84 -18.49 21.76
CA GLY A 322 -7.40 -19.39 22.82
C GLY A 322 -8.23 -20.68 22.90
N GLU A 323 -7.69 -21.68 23.61
CA GLU A 323 -8.33 -22.99 23.74
C GLU A 323 -9.47 -23.03 24.78
N ASP A 324 -9.35 -22.25 25.86
CA ASP A 324 -10.28 -22.28 27.02
C ASP A 324 -11.22 -21.07 27.07
N CYS A 325 -10.74 -19.91 26.64
CA CYS A 325 -11.49 -18.69 26.38
C CYS A 325 -10.65 -17.83 25.43
N GLY A 326 -11.24 -16.79 24.82
CA GLY A 326 -10.48 -15.90 23.95
C GLY A 326 -10.65 -16.21 22.47
N TRP A 327 -11.86 -16.28 21.91
CA TRP A 327 -12.05 -16.73 20.52
C TRP A 327 -11.37 -15.83 19.49
N ALA A 328 -11.14 -16.31 18.28
CA ALA A 328 -10.67 -15.44 17.21
C ALA A 328 -11.69 -14.32 16.94
N GLY A 329 -11.24 -13.06 16.91
CA GLY A 329 -12.09 -11.89 16.93
C GLY A 329 -11.30 -10.59 17.08
N ILE A 330 -11.96 -9.57 17.61
CA ILE A 330 -11.40 -8.23 17.79
C ILE A 330 -11.73 -7.68 19.19
N GLU A 331 -10.87 -6.79 19.68
CA GLU A 331 -11.16 -5.89 20.79
C GLU A 331 -10.77 -4.46 20.36
N TYR A 332 -11.72 -3.53 20.34
CA TYR A 332 -11.50 -2.16 19.89
C TYR A 332 -12.02 -1.16 20.93
N GLY A 333 -11.16 -0.22 21.33
CA GLY A 333 -11.48 0.68 22.43
C GLY A 333 -10.47 1.80 22.64
N LYS A 334 -10.48 2.35 23.87
CA LYS A 334 -9.52 3.35 24.33
C LYS A 334 -8.83 2.95 25.62
N LEU A 335 -7.59 3.40 25.74
CA LEU A 335 -6.74 3.23 26.91
C LEU A 335 -6.36 4.59 27.51
N SER A 336 -6.18 4.63 28.82
CA SER A 336 -5.34 5.62 29.48
C SER A 336 -3.93 5.06 29.65
N ILE A 337 -2.93 5.90 29.41
CA ILE A 337 -1.51 5.55 29.57
C ILE A 337 -0.92 6.45 30.66
N THR A 338 -0.63 5.88 31.82
CA THR A 338 -0.02 6.62 32.95
C THR A 338 1.15 5.83 33.50
N ALA A 339 2.35 6.43 33.52
CA ALA A 339 3.56 5.82 34.12
C ALA A 339 3.80 4.36 33.68
N ASN A 340 3.72 4.09 32.36
CA ASN A 340 3.88 2.76 31.77
C ASN A 340 2.78 1.74 32.14
N THR A 341 1.64 2.20 32.65
CA THR A 341 0.45 1.39 32.88
C THR A 341 -0.60 1.72 31.81
N LEU A 342 -1.14 0.67 31.17
CA LEU A 342 -2.30 0.74 30.28
C LEU A 342 -3.56 0.43 31.09
N THR A 343 -4.58 1.27 30.95
CA THR A 343 -5.87 1.09 31.63
C THR A 343 -6.99 1.25 30.62
N PRO A 344 -7.76 0.19 30.30
CA PRO A 344 -8.92 0.29 29.40
C PRO A 344 -9.96 1.25 29.97
N THR A 345 -10.22 2.34 29.26
CA THR A 345 -11.23 3.34 29.65
C THR A 345 -12.56 3.07 28.99
N GLU A 346 -12.54 2.71 27.71
CA GLU A 346 -13.71 2.41 26.89
C GLU A 346 -13.41 1.16 26.06
N VAL A 347 -14.39 0.27 25.93
CA VAL A 347 -14.35 -0.88 25.02
C VAL A 347 -15.61 -0.76 24.18
N PHE A 348 -15.43 -0.53 22.88
CA PHE A 348 -16.55 -0.30 21.96
C PHE A 348 -17.04 -1.61 21.35
N TYR A 349 -16.10 -2.49 21.01
CA TYR A 349 -16.36 -3.81 20.44
C TYR A 349 -15.40 -4.81 21.05
N ASP A 350 -15.93 -5.96 21.45
CA ASP A 350 -15.20 -7.13 21.91
C ASP A 350 -15.97 -8.34 21.36
N THR A 351 -15.29 -9.13 20.51
CA THR A 351 -15.82 -10.37 19.94
C THR A 351 -14.97 -11.58 20.29
N ASN A 352 -13.94 -11.38 21.09
CA ASN A 352 -12.97 -12.40 21.48
C ASN A 352 -13.03 -12.73 22.98
N GLU A 353 -14.13 -12.44 23.66
CA GLU A 353 -14.38 -12.86 25.06
C GLU A 353 -13.32 -12.37 26.06
N CYS A 354 -12.43 -13.26 26.52
CA CYS A 354 -11.40 -12.97 27.51
C CYS A 354 -10.07 -12.52 26.88
N GLY A 355 -10.02 -12.44 25.54
CA GLY A 355 -8.81 -12.12 24.80
C GLY A 355 -8.56 -10.61 24.76
N GLY A 356 -7.43 -10.16 25.31
CA GLY A 356 -7.02 -8.77 25.23
C GLY A 356 -6.99 -8.07 26.58
N PHE A 357 -7.61 -6.89 26.68
CA PHE A 357 -7.64 -6.10 27.91
C PHE A 357 -9.03 -6.06 28.59
N HIS A 358 -10.05 -6.64 27.98
CA HIS A 358 -11.40 -6.78 28.50
C HIS A 358 -11.79 -8.26 28.50
N ASP A 359 -12.47 -8.69 29.56
CA ASP A 359 -13.17 -9.96 29.57
C ASP A 359 -14.67 -9.66 29.50
N SER A 360 -15.28 -9.86 28.33
CA SER A 360 -16.70 -9.60 28.15
C SER A 360 -17.62 -10.60 28.86
N PHE A 361 -17.11 -11.71 29.41
CA PHE A 361 -17.92 -12.64 30.21
C PHE A 361 -18.32 -12.04 31.57
N ASP A 362 -17.39 -11.35 32.24
CA ASP A 362 -17.61 -10.75 33.56
C ASP A 362 -17.44 -9.22 33.63
N ASP A 363 -17.19 -8.60 32.47
CA ASP A 363 -16.94 -7.17 32.27
C ASP A 363 -15.69 -6.64 32.99
N SER A 364 -14.76 -7.53 33.36
CA SER A 364 -13.51 -7.14 34.01
C SER A 364 -12.50 -6.56 33.00
N LYS A 365 -11.70 -5.60 33.46
CA LYS A 365 -10.69 -4.91 32.64
C LYS A 365 -9.30 -5.14 33.22
N SER A 366 -8.40 -5.60 32.38
CA SER A 366 -7.01 -5.88 32.72
C SER A 366 -6.19 -4.59 32.70
N ILE A 367 -5.72 -4.18 33.88
CA ILE A 367 -4.73 -3.11 34.01
C ILE A 367 -3.35 -3.73 33.92
N VAL A 368 -2.59 -3.34 32.90
CA VAL A 368 -1.30 -3.97 32.59
C VAL A 368 -0.19 -2.95 32.58
N ASN A 369 0.98 -3.34 33.07
CA ASN A 369 2.21 -2.57 32.92
C ASN A 369 2.91 -3.00 31.64
N TYR A 370 3.58 -2.06 30.97
CA TYR A 370 4.35 -2.35 29.78
C TYR A 370 5.76 -1.77 29.80
N THR A 371 6.70 -2.50 29.20
CA THR A 371 8.06 -2.06 28.93
C THR A 371 8.42 -2.26 27.48
N ILE A 372 9.14 -1.31 26.89
CA ILE A 372 9.63 -1.40 25.52
C ILE A 372 11.15 -1.45 25.53
N SER A 373 11.72 -2.45 24.86
CA SER A 373 13.16 -2.59 24.63
C SER A 373 13.40 -2.88 23.15
N GLY A 374 13.81 -1.85 22.40
CA GLY A 374 13.98 -1.95 20.96
C GLY A 374 12.66 -2.27 20.25
N THR A 375 12.60 -3.41 19.59
CA THR A 375 11.40 -3.91 18.86
C THR A 375 10.53 -4.83 19.71
N SER A 376 10.82 -5.01 21.00
CA SER A 376 10.03 -5.88 21.89
C SER A 376 9.21 -5.06 22.88
N LEU A 377 7.91 -5.35 22.95
CA LEU A 377 6.95 -4.83 23.92
C LEU A 377 6.58 -5.97 24.86
N THR A 378 6.89 -5.82 26.15
CA THR A 378 6.44 -6.76 27.17
C THR A 378 5.30 -6.13 27.94
N ILE A 379 4.18 -6.86 28.07
CA ILE A 379 2.98 -6.46 28.79
C ILE A 379 2.68 -7.51 29.86
N GLY A 380 2.29 -7.08 31.06
CA GLY A 380 1.86 -8.01 32.10
C GLY A 380 1.13 -7.33 33.26
N SER A 381 0.29 -8.09 33.95
CA SER A 381 -0.36 -7.72 35.21
C SER A 381 0.40 -8.30 36.39
N GLU A 382 0.17 -7.74 37.59
CA GLU A 382 0.80 -8.25 38.80
C GLU A 382 0.24 -9.65 39.15
N GLY A 383 1.12 -10.64 39.25
CA GLY A 383 0.74 -12.03 39.59
C GLY A 383 0.52 -12.95 38.40
N GLU A 384 0.49 -12.43 37.18
CA GLU A 384 0.34 -13.21 35.94
C GLU A 384 1.63 -13.26 35.10
N PRO A 385 1.82 -14.29 34.26
CA PRO A 385 2.91 -14.31 33.29
C PRO A 385 2.82 -13.12 32.33
N SER A 386 3.95 -12.45 32.08
CA SER A 386 4.03 -11.40 31.07
C SER A 386 4.08 -11.97 29.65
N VAL A 387 3.45 -11.29 28.71
CA VAL A 387 3.49 -11.58 27.27
C VAL A 387 4.47 -10.61 26.58
N THR A 388 5.25 -11.10 25.62
CA THR A 388 6.15 -10.27 24.82
C THR A 388 5.75 -10.29 23.35
N LEU A 389 5.46 -9.12 22.79
CA LEU A 389 5.12 -8.88 21.40
C LEU A 389 6.30 -8.26 20.66
N GLN A 390 6.37 -8.50 19.36
CA GLN A 390 7.36 -7.88 18.47
C GLN A 390 6.73 -6.78 17.65
N ARG A 391 7.45 -5.68 17.43
CA ARG A 391 6.98 -4.64 16.52
C ARG A 391 6.81 -5.24 15.13
N SER A 392 5.65 -4.99 14.53
CA SER A 392 5.38 -5.32 13.13
C SER A 392 5.87 -4.16 12.27
N ASN A 393 6.78 -4.45 11.34
CA ASN A 393 7.43 -3.46 10.47
C ASN A 393 6.53 -3.06 9.30
#